data_AF-A0A947QSQ1-F1
#
_entry.id   AF-A0A947QSQ1-F1
#
_cell.length_a   1.000
_cell.length_b   1.000
_cell.length_c   1.000
_cell.angle_alpha   90.00
_cell.angle_beta   90.00
_cell.angle_gamma   90.00
#
_symmetry.space_group_name_H-M   'P 1'
#
loop_
_entity.id
_entity.type
_entity.pdbx_description
1 polymer ?
#
loop_
_entity_poly.entity_id
_entity_poly.type
_entity_poly.pdbx_seq_one_letter_code
_entity_poly.pdbx_strand_id
1 'polypeptide(L)'
;MTKKDSIILSHWYNLIEGLQDSSQRFYSSLEEAIKRRQILDIKMSRVDYREGGMFSAKREYLQVRRKEHVFDVCAAPFGTGFFISWWLGEIPPGGLWRLILMIPFFGQLIVRLFRPQTYYRLDTALMFQESVRLAVLEVIDDITKAKGLRALSELERKPILSSFFKR
;
A
#
# COMPACT_ATOMS: atom_id res chain seq x y z
N MET A 1 9.77 -12.23 -2.92
CA MET A 1 9.80 -10.88 -3.54
C MET A 1 10.23 -9.91 -2.45
N THR A 2 11.42 -9.33 -2.54
CA THR A 2 11.90 -8.34 -1.57
C THR A 2 11.31 -6.97 -1.88
N LYS A 3 10.96 -6.19 -0.85
CA LYS A 3 10.52 -4.78 -0.91
C LYS A 3 11.41 -3.84 -1.75
N LYS A 4 12.59 -4.30 -2.18
CA LYS A 4 13.72 -3.50 -2.69
C LYS A 4 13.48 -2.83 -4.04
N ASP A 5 12.48 -3.25 -4.82
CA ASP A 5 12.35 -2.79 -6.21
C ASP A 5 11.32 -1.67 -6.41
N SER A 6 10.43 -1.38 -5.45
CA SER A 6 9.40 -0.34 -5.62
C SER A 6 9.81 1.01 -5.06
N ILE A 7 9.52 2.09 -5.78
CA ILE A 7 9.69 3.47 -5.30
C ILE A 7 8.54 3.76 -4.32
N ILE A 8 8.84 4.06 -3.06
CA ILE A 8 7.82 4.39 -2.05
C ILE A 8 7.27 5.79 -2.35
N LEU A 9 5.96 5.90 -2.54
CA LEU A 9 5.25 7.14 -2.82
C LEU A 9 4.58 7.74 -1.58
N SER A 10 4.04 6.89 -0.71
CA SER A 10 3.37 7.32 0.52
C SER A 10 3.33 6.16 1.51
N HIS A 11 3.23 6.48 2.79
CA HIS A 11 3.07 5.47 3.83
C HIS A 11 2.37 6.05 5.04
N TRP A 12 1.89 5.17 5.90
CA TRP A 12 1.24 5.51 7.15
C TRP A 12 1.35 4.34 8.11
N TYR A 13 1.31 4.65 9.40
CA TYR A 13 1.24 3.63 10.43
C TYR A 13 0.56 4.19 11.68
N ASN A 14 -0.03 3.30 12.46
CA ASN A 14 -0.57 3.61 13.77
C ASN A 14 -0.56 2.37 14.66
N LEU A 15 -0.38 2.58 15.96
CA LEU A 15 -0.51 1.55 16.99
C LEU A 15 -1.80 1.81 17.77
N ILE A 16 -2.72 0.85 17.73
CA ILE A 16 -3.95 0.90 18.51
C ILE A 16 -3.71 0.17 19.82
N GLU A 17 -3.53 0.92 20.89
CA GLU A 17 -3.32 0.37 22.23
C GLU A 17 -4.58 -0.38 22.73
N GLY A 18 -4.38 -1.49 23.44
CA GLY A 18 -5.46 -2.32 23.97
C GLY A 18 -6.19 -3.17 22.92
N LEU A 19 -5.91 -2.97 21.63
CA LEU A 19 -6.44 -3.83 20.58
C LEU A 19 -5.68 -5.16 20.55
N GLN A 20 -6.40 -6.26 20.72
CA GLN A 20 -5.89 -7.62 20.52
C GLN A 20 -6.75 -8.30 19.45
N ASP A 21 -6.22 -8.41 18.23
CA ASP A 21 -6.90 -9.04 17.09
C ASP A 21 -5.95 -9.94 16.30
N SER A 22 -6.49 -10.76 15.40
CA SER A 22 -5.69 -11.55 14.46
C SER A 22 -5.50 -10.81 13.15
N SER A 23 -4.28 -10.89 12.61
CA SER A 23 -3.93 -10.34 11.29
C SER A 23 -4.84 -10.88 10.20
N GLN A 24 -5.15 -12.18 10.25
CA GLN A 24 -5.99 -12.85 9.24
C GLN A 24 -7.42 -12.33 9.24
N ARG A 25 -7.99 -12.07 10.42
CA ARG A 25 -9.33 -11.48 10.53
C ARG A 25 -9.35 -10.07 9.99
N PHE A 26 -8.41 -9.22 10.43
CA PHE A 26 -8.27 -7.86 9.92
C PHE A 26 -8.19 -7.86 8.40
N TYR A 27 -7.36 -8.73 7.85
CA TYR A 27 -7.17 -8.73 6.43
C TYR A 27 -8.34 -9.30 5.62
N SER A 28 -9.13 -10.22 6.19
CA SER A 28 -10.34 -10.74 5.53
C SER A 28 -11.38 -9.63 5.41
N SER A 29 -11.58 -8.88 6.51
CA SER A 29 -12.45 -7.68 6.52
C SER A 29 -11.97 -6.60 5.55
N LEU A 30 -10.65 -6.40 5.43
CA LEU A 30 -10.08 -5.46 4.47
C LEU A 30 -10.29 -5.88 3.01
N GLU A 31 -10.12 -7.17 2.68
CA GLU A 31 -10.44 -7.67 1.35
C GLU A 31 -11.91 -7.45 0.99
N GLU A 32 -12.83 -7.70 1.92
CA GLU A 32 -14.26 -7.46 1.72
C GLU A 32 -14.57 -5.97 1.52
N ALA A 33 -13.98 -5.10 2.34
CA ALA A 33 -14.10 -3.65 2.20
C ALA A 33 -13.58 -3.15 0.84
N ILE A 34 -12.47 -3.69 0.34
CA ILE A 34 -11.93 -3.35 -0.98
C ILE A 34 -12.86 -3.89 -2.09
N LYS A 35 -13.36 -5.13 -1.98
CA LYS A 35 -14.28 -5.73 -2.96
C LYS A 35 -15.57 -4.91 -3.10
N ARG A 36 -16.12 -4.41 -1.99
CA ARG A 36 -17.33 -3.55 -1.99
C ARG A 36 -17.16 -2.27 -2.82
N ARG A 37 -15.93 -1.78 -2.99
CA ARG A 37 -15.61 -0.57 -3.77
C ARG A 37 -15.53 -0.83 -5.27
N GLN A 38 -15.57 -2.09 -5.73
CA GLN A 38 -15.62 -2.47 -7.15
C GLN A 38 -14.56 -1.78 -8.05
N ILE A 39 -13.35 -1.55 -7.52
CA ILE A 39 -12.29 -0.87 -8.26
C ILE A 39 -11.77 -1.82 -9.37
N LEU A 40 -11.75 -1.32 -10.60
CA LEU A 40 -11.29 -2.07 -11.76
C LEU A 40 -9.78 -2.39 -11.72
N ASP A 41 -9.42 -3.55 -12.25
CA ASP A 41 -8.04 -4.06 -12.41
C ASP A 41 -7.26 -4.23 -11.10
N ILE A 42 -7.94 -4.52 -9.99
CA ILE A 42 -7.28 -4.85 -8.71
C ILE A 42 -6.94 -6.34 -8.65
N LYS A 43 -5.73 -6.63 -8.15
CA LYS A 43 -5.32 -7.95 -7.69
C LYS A 43 -4.95 -7.87 -6.21
N MET A 44 -5.49 -8.77 -5.41
CA MET A 44 -5.16 -8.87 -3.98
C MET A 44 -4.45 -10.19 -3.72
N SER A 45 -3.41 -10.16 -2.89
CA SER A 45 -2.63 -11.34 -2.53
C SER A 45 -1.99 -11.21 -1.15
N ARG A 46 -1.88 -12.32 -0.43
CA ARG A 46 -1.08 -12.44 0.80
C ARG A 46 0.39 -12.58 0.40
N VAL A 47 1.26 -11.71 0.91
CA VAL A 47 2.69 -11.77 0.63
C VAL A 47 3.49 -11.73 1.92
N ASP A 48 4.48 -12.61 2.03
CA ASP A 48 5.42 -12.62 3.16
C ASP A 48 6.68 -11.85 2.80
N TYR A 49 6.97 -10.79 3.56
CA TYR A 49 8.24 -10.08 3.50
C TYR A 49 9.12 -10.49 4.69
N ARG A 50 10.36 -10.87 4.39
CA ARG A 50 11.40 -11.12 5.41
C ARG A 50 11.98 -9.80 5.90
N GLU A 51 12.28 -9.73 7.19
CA GLU A 51 12.91 -8.57 7.82
C GLU A 51 14.30 -8.29 7.26
N GLY A 52 15.05 -9.35 6.95
CA GLY A 52 16.39 -9.26 6.40
C GLY A 52 16.75 -10.51 5.58
N GLY A 53 17.83 -11.20 5.98
CA GLY A 53 18.37 -12.34 5.26
C GLY A 53 17.44 -13.55 5.17
N MET A 54 17.91 -14.60 4.48
CA MET A 54 17.12 -15.82 4.19
C MET A 54 16.51 -16.50 5.43
N PHE A 55 17.14 -16.33 6.59
CA PHE A 55 16.76 -16.94 7.87
C PHE A 55 16.09 -15.96 8.86
N SER A 56 15.76 -14.74 8.42
CA SER A 56 15.12 -13.75 9.27
C SER A 56 13.62 -14.00 9.43
N ALA A 57 13.02 -13.39 10.46
CA ALA A 57 11.58 -13.40 10.66
C ALA A 57 10.87 -12.87 9.42
N LYS A 58 9.67 -13.40 9.17
CA LYS A 58 8.80 -12.96 8.09
C LYS A 58 7.54 -12.33 8.64
N ARG A 59 7.00 -11.38 7.90
CA ARG A 59 5.75 -10.70 8.21
C ARG A 59 4.86 -10.76 6.98
N GLU A 60 3.61 -11.15 7.20
CA GLU A 60 2.57 -11.22 6.17
C GLU A 60 1.99 -9.82 5.91
N TYR A 61 1.74 -9.51 4.65
CA TYR A 61 1.10 -8.28 4.18
C TYR A 61 -0.06 -8.63 3.25
N LEU A 62 -1.11 -7.82 3.26
CA LEU A 62 -2.08 -7.79 2.18
C LEU A 62 -1.55 -6.86 1.09
N GLN A 63 -1.12 -7.42 -0.03
CA GLN A 63 -0.75 -6.67 -1.21
C GLN A 63 -1.98 -6.42 -2.09
N VAL A 64 -2.26 -5.16 -2.37
CA VAL A 64 -3.26 -4.71 -3.33
C VAL A 64 -2.54 -4.07 -4.51
N ARG A 65 -2.60 -4.69 -5.68
CA ARG A 65 -1.92 -4.21 -6.89
C ARG A 65 -2.92 -3.69 -7.90
N ARG A 66 -2.59 -2.55 -8.50
CA ARG A 66 -3.33 -1.99 -9.63
C ARG A 66 -2.39 -1.32 -10.62
N LYS A 67 -2.31 -1.88 -11.83
CA LYS A 67 -1.35 -1.45 -12.88
C LYS A 67 0.07 -1.43 -12.30
N GLU A 68 0.74 -0.27 -12.32
CA GLU A 68 2.09 -0.07 -11.80
C GLU A 68 2.11 0.29 -10.30
N HIS A 69 0.96 0.36 -9.62
CA HIS A 69 0.89 0.72 -8.20
C HIS A 69 0.71 -0.52 -7.32
N VAL A 70 1.40 -0.54 -6.20
CA VAL A 70 1.30 -1.56 -5.15
C VAL A 70 1.01 -0.88 -3.83
N PHE A 71 0.00 -1.37 -3.14
CA PHE A 71 -0.41 -0.91 -1.82
C PHE A 71 -0.32 -2.10 -0.87
N ASP A 72 0.72 -2.13 -0.04
CA ASP A 72 0.98 -3.21 0.90
C ASP A 72 0.51 -2.80 2.30
N VAL A 73 -0.43 -3.56 2.87
CA VAL A 73 -0.97 -3.33 4.21
C VAL A 73 -0.47 -4.41 5.16
N CYS A 74 0.06 -3.99 6.31
CA CYS A 74 0.44 -4.84 7.42
C CYS A 74 -0.48 -4.59 8.61
N ALA A 75 -0.93 -5.66 9.23
CA ALA A 75 -1.64 -5.66 10.50
C ALA A 75 -1.04 -6.76 11.39
N ALA A 76 -0.54 -6.42 12.57
CA ALA A 76 0.12 -7.38 13.45
C ALA A 76 0.02 -6.97 14.93
N PRO A 77 -0.06 -7.92 15.87
CA PRO A 77 0.11 -7.64 17.28
C PRO A 77 1.48 -7.01 17.58
N PHE A 78 1.52 -6.02 18.47
CA PHE A 78 2.75 -5.36 18.91
C PHE A 78 2.64 -4.99 20.39
N GLY A 79 3.24 -5.82 21.26
CA GLY A 79 3.09 -5.67 22.71
C GLY A 79 1.64 -5.85 23.14
N THR A 80 1.11 -4.88 23.89
CA THR A 80 -0.28 -4.87 24.36
C THR A 80 -1.27 -4.27 23.35
N GLY A 81 -0.79 -3.81 22.19
CA GLY A 81 -1.62 -3.23 21.15
C GLY A 81 -1.54 -4.00 19.83
N PHE A 82 -2.20 -3.43 18.83
CA PHE A 82 -2.22 -3.95 17.47
C PHE A 82 -1.77 -2.85 16.51
N PHE A 83 -0.72 -3.15 15.76
CA PHE A 83 -0.07 -2.24 14.84
C PHE A 83 -0.61 -2.43 13.43
N ILE A 84 -1.00 -1.33 12.80
CA ILE A 84 -1.37 -1.28 11.38
C ILE A 84 -0.43 -0.33 10.66
N SER A 85 0.06 -0.73 9.49
CA SER A 85 0.79 0.16 8.58
C SER A 85 0.46 -0.15 7.15
N TRP A 86 0.64 0.82 6.27
CA TRP A 86 0.59 0.59 4.84
C TRP A 86 1.64 1.40 4.09
N TRP A 87 2.01 0.87 2.93
CA TRP A 87 3.01 1.42 2.04
C TRP A 87 2.45 1.43 0.61
N LEU A 88 2.40 2.61 0.01
CA LEU A 88 2.15 2.77 -1.41
C LEU A 88 3.48 2.89 -2.14
N GLY A 89 3.68 2.06 -3.15
CA GLY A 89 4.82 2.14 -4.04
C GLY A 89 4.44 2.03 -5.51
N GLU A 90 5.37 2.47 -6.36
CA GLU A 90 5.32 2.28 -7.81
C GLU A 90 6.29 1.17 -8.21
N ILE A 91 5.80 0.23 -9.01
CA ILE A 91 6.60 -0.82 -9.64
C ILE A 91 7.37 -0.16 -10.80
N PRO A 92 8.71 -0.24 -10.81
CA PRO A 92 9.48 0.33 -11.90
C PRO A 92 9.17 -0.41 -13.21
N PRO A 93 9.37 0.24 -14.37
CA PRO A 93 9.17 -0.39 -15.66
C PRO A 93 10.02 -1.67 -15.78
N GLY A 94 9.36 -2.79 -16.11
CA GLY A 94 10.02 -4.08 -16.24
C GLY A 94 10.84 -4.23 -17.53
N GLY A 95 11.77 -5.21 -17.52
CA GLY A 95 12.44 -5.80 -18.69
C GLY A 95 12.74 -4.84 -19.85
N LEU A 96 12.02 -5.00 -20.96
CA LEU A 96 12.21 -4.25 -22.20
C LEU A 96 12.06 -2.72 -22.02
N TRP A 97 11.14 -2.26 -21.17
CA TRP A 97 10.98 -0.83 -20.91
C TRP A 97 12.19 -0.23 -20.18
N ARG A 98 12.83 -1.01 -19.32
CA ARG A 98 14.08 -0.61 -18.66
C ARG A 98 15.23 -0.48 -19.66
N LEU A 99 15.30 -1.38 -20.65
CA LEU A 99 16.29 -1.29 -21.74
C LEU A 99 16.05 -0.07 -22.63
N ILE A 100 14.80 0.21 -23.00
CA ILE A 100 14.44 1.40 -23.78
C ILE A 100 14.87 2.68 -23.05
N LEU A 101 14.64 2.78 -21.75
CA LEU A 101 15.03 3.93 -20.93
C LEU A 101 16.54 4.16 -20.85
N MET A 102 17.38 3.14 -21.13
CA MET A 102 18.84 3.29 -21.18
C MET A 102 19.34 3.96 -22.47
N ILE A 103 18.51 4.02 -23.52
CA ILE A 103 18.88 4.67 -24.77
C ILE A 103 18.74 6.20 -24.58
N PRO A 104 19.85 6.97 -24.65
CA PRO A 104 19.82 8.40 -24.39
C PRO A 104 18.93 9.11 -25.42
N PHE A 105 18.16 10.10 -24.95
CA PHE A 105 17.17 10.89 -25.72
C PHE A 105 15.98 10.09 -26.28
N PHE A 106 16.22 9.04 -27.08
CA PHE A 106 15.17 8.23 -27.72
C PHE A 106 14.35 7.45 -26.70
N GLY A 107 14.97 6.91 -25.66
CA GLY A 107 14.26 6.19 -24.60
C GLY A 107 13.21 7.05 -23.92
N GLN A 108 13.58 8.28 -23.59
CA GLN A 108 12.68 9.24 -22.95
C GLN A 108 11.55 9.67 -23.89
N LEU A 109 11.84 9.85 -25.19
CA LEU A 109 10.83 10.20 -26.20
C LEU A 109 9.81 9.07 -26.39
N ILE A 110 10.27 7.83 -26.53
CA ILE A 110 9.42 6.64 -26.67
C ILE A 110 8.51 6.50 -25.44
N VAL A 111 9.06 6.64 -24.22
CA VAL A 111 8.24 6.54 -23.00
C VAL A 111 7.21 7.67 -22.91
N ARG A 112 7.55 8.90 -23.30
CA ARG A 112 6.56 10.00 -23.35
C ARG A 112 5.43 9.74 -24.34
N LEU A 113 5.74 9.13 -25.48
CA LEU A 113 4.74 8.81 -26.50
C LEU A 113 3.82 7.66 -26.06
N PHE A 114 4.37 6.58 -25.50
CA PHE A 114 3.61 5.37 -25.17
C PHE A 114 3.06 5.35 -23.72
N ARG A 115 3.59 6.18 -22.82
CA ARG A 115 3.13 6.31 -21.43
C ARG A 115 3.03 7.79 -21.02
N PRO A 116 2.15 8.57 -21.68
CA PRO A 116 1.93 9.95 -21.28
C PRO A 116 1.42 10.00 -19.84
N GLN A 117 2.00 10.89 -19.04
CA GLN A 117 1.47 11.28 -17.73
C GLN A 117 0.32 12.24 -17.97
N THR A 118 -0.91 11.72 -17.99
CA THR A 118 -2.13 12.53 -18.15
C THR A 118 -2.80 12.74 -16.80
N TYR A 119 -3.55 13.84 -16.64
CA TYR A 119 -4.35 14.07 -15.44
C TYR A 119 -5.25 12.88 -15.11
N TYR A 120 -5.90 12.31 -16.12
CA TYR A 120 -6.71 11.10 -15.94
C TYR A 120 -5.95 9.94 -15.28
N ARG A 121 -4.68 9.69 -15.65
CA ARG A 121 -3.87 8.64 -15.02
C ARG A 121 -3.51 8.97 -13.59
N LEU A 122 -3.16 10.23 -13.32
CA LEU A 122 -2.83 10.72 -11.99
C LEU A 122 -4.04 10.64 -11.06
N ASP A 123 -5.19 11.16 -11.49
CA ASP A 123 -6.45 11.10 -10.73
C ASP A 123 -6.85 9.66 -10.44
N THR A 124 -6.71 8.79 -11.44
CA THR A 124 -6.99 7.36 -11.30
C THR A 124 -6.04 6.65 -10.32
N ALA A 125 -4.80 7.11 -10.19
CA ALA A 125 -3.84 6.59 -9.23
C ALA A 125 -4.13 7.10 -7.81
N LEU A 126 -4.43 8.39 -7.68
CA LEU A 126 -4.82 9.01 -6.41
C LEU A 126 -6.10 8.40 -5.86
N MET A 127 -7.11 8.17 -6.71
CA MET A 127 -8.35 7.50 -6.31
C MET A 127 -8.12 6.05 -5.88
N PHE A 128 -7.17 5.34 -6.50
CA PHE A 128 -6.80 4.00 -6.05
C PHE A 128 -6.18 4.03 -4.64
N GLN A 129 -5.19 4.90 -4.42
CA GLN A 129 -4.59 5.10 -3.10
C GLN A 129 -5.67 5.43 -2.06
N GLU A 130 -6.50 6.41 -2.35
CA GLU A 130 -7.52 6.90 -1.43
C GLU A 130 -8.56 5.84 -1.11
N SER A 131 -9.02 5.09 -2.13
CA SER A 131 -10.02 4.05 -1.93
C SER A 131 -9.52 2.92 -1.03
N VAL A 132 -8.27 2.47 -1.20
CA VAL A 132 -7.68 1.43 -0.34
C VAL A 132 -7.42 1.97 1.06
N ARG A 133 -6.93 3.21 1.19
CA ARG A 133 -6.74 3.88 2.47
C ARG A 133 -8.05 4.00 3.25
N LEU A 134 -9.13 4.41 2.60
CA LEU A 134 -10.46 4.50 3.22
C LEU A 134 -10.98 3.11 3.64
N ALA A 135 -10.68 2.05 2.88
CA ALA A 135 -11.02 0.69 3.30
C ALA A 135 -10.26 0.27 4.57
N VAL A 136 -8.98 0.64 4.68
CA VAL A 136 -8.18 0.40 5.90
C VAL A 136 -8.80 1.13 7.10
N LEU A 137 -9.14 2.42 6.93
CA LEU A 137 -9.74 3.20 8.02
C LEU A 137 -11.12 2.70 8.43
N GLU A 138 -11.96 2.30 7.47
CA GLU A 138 -13.27 1.69 7.72
C GLU A 138 -13.13 0.44 8.61
N VAL A 139 -12.22 -0.47 8.26
CA VAL A 139 -12.00 -1.70 9.04
C VAL A 139 -11.45 -1.39 10.43
N ILE A 140 -10.57 -0.39 10.55
CA ILE A 140 -10.08 0.08 11.86
C ILE A 140 -11.24 0.63 12.70
N ASP A 141 -12.09 1.46 12.13
CA ASP A 141 -13.25 2.06 12.81
C ASP A 141 -14.24 0.98 13.27
N ASP A 142 -14.53 -0.01 12.42
CA ASP A 142 -15.40 -1.14 12.75
C ASP A 142 -14.84 -1.98 13.90
N ILE A 143 -13.55 -2.32 13.87
CA ILE A 143 -12.90 -3.13 14.90
C ILE A 143 -12.79 -2.38 16.23
N THR A 144 -12.39 -1.11 16.19
CA THR A 144 -12.26 -0.28 17.40
C THR A 144 -13.62 -0.04 18.04
N LYS A 145 -14.65 0.26 17.25
CA LYS A 145 -16.04 0.40 17.73
C LYS A 145 -16.56 -0.90 18.35
N ALA A 146 -16.35 -2.04 17.70
CA ALA A 146 -16.78 -3.35 18.20
C ALA A 146 -16.12 -3.73 19.54
N LYS A 147 -14.92 -3.22 19.81
CA LYS A 147 -14.17 -3.48 21.05
C LYS A 147 -14.26 -2.34 22.07
N GLY A 148 -15.06 -1.31 21.81
CA GLY A 148 -15.19 -0.16 22.71
C GLY A 148 -13.90 0.65 22.88
N LEU A 149 -12.99 0.60 21.90
CA LEU A 149 -11.74 1.35 21.90
C LEU A 149 -11.93 2.75 21.32
N ARG A 150 -11.00 3.65 21.65
CA ARG A 150 -10.98 5.01 21.11
C ARG A 150 -10.79 4.98 19.58
N ALA A 151 -11.59 5.76 18.86
CA ALA A 151 -11.40 6.00 17.45
C ALA A 151 -10.13 6.82 17.17
N LEU A 152 -9.51 6.60 16.00
CA LEU A 152 -8.38 7.41 15.54
C LEU A 152 -8.79 8.87 15.35
N SER A 153 -7.97 9.79 15.85
CA SER A 153 -8.14 11.23 15.63
C SER A 153 -7.83 11.62 14.18
N GLU A 154 -8.28 12.80 13.77
CA GLU A 154 -8.02 13.33 12.43
C GLU A 154 -6.53 13.45 12.09
N LEU A 155 -5.69 13.74 13.09
CA LEU A 155 -4.24 13.81 12.89
C LEU A 155 -3.64 12.41 12.71
N GLU A 156 -4.11 11.43 13.50
CA GLU A 156 -3.67 10.04 13.38
C GLU A 156 -4.07 9.40 12.06
N ARG A 157 -5.17 9.85 11.43
CA ARG A 157 -5.63 9.34 10.13
C ARG A 157 -4.83 9.85 8.93
N LYS A 158 -4.04 10.92 9.09
CA LYS A 158 -3.33 11.57 7.98
C LYS A 158 -2.08 10.78 7.58
N PRO A 159 -1.88 10.50 6.27
CA PRO A 159 -0.68 9.83 5.80
C PRO A 159 0.56 10.71 6.02
N ILE A 160 1.72 10.05 6.18
CA ILE A 160 3.00 10.74 6.25
C ILE A 160 3.41 11.08 4.82
N LEU A 161 3.58 12.37 4.54
CA LEU A 161 4.15 12.83 3.29
C LEU A 161 5.63 12.43 3.27
N SER A 162 5.99 11.41 2.49
CA SER A 162 7.41 11.24 2.15
C SER A 162 7.83 12.43 1.31
N SER A 163 9.01 12.97 1.58
CA SER A 163 9.60 14.04 0.76
C SER A 163 9.69 13.54 -0.69
N PHE A 164 8.70 13.88 -1.54
CA PHE A 164 8.66 13.57 -2.97
C PHE A 164 9.91 14.10 -3.72
N PHE A 165 10.71 14.95 -3.07
CA PHE A 165 11.86 15.66 -3.62
C PHE A 165 13.25 15.17 -3.18
N LYS A 166 13.39 13.93 -2.67
CA LYS A 166 14.72 13.29 -2.63
C LYS A 166 14.96 12.53 -3.94
N ARG A 167 15.22 13.28 -5.01
CA ARG A 167 15.90 12.80 -6.21
C ARG A 167 17.23 13.52 -6.35
#